data_AF-A0A6N0HN75-F1
#
_entry.id   AF-A0A6N0HN75-F1
#
_cell.length_a   1.000
_cell.length_b   1.000
_cell.length_c   1.000
_cell.angle_alpha   90.00
_cell.angle_beta   90.00
_cell.angle_gamma   90.00
#
_symmetry.space_group_name_H-M   'P 1'
#
loop_
_entity.id
_entity.type
_entity.pdbx_description
1 polymer ?
#
loop_
_entity_poly.entity_id
_entity_poly.type
_entity_poly.pdbx_seq_one_letter_code
_entity_poly.pdbx_strand_id
1 'polypeptide(L)'
;MFDVGFWEFALIGIIALIIVGPERMPVIARKAGTYIGKAKRFIANIQDDISDEFEMDKLKEHLNAVDKKSNILEIFDDTKNTLSDAKNTLNDIKNNTDQK
;
A
#
# COMPACT_ATOMS: atom_id res chain seq x y z
N MET A 1 1.75 8.91 12.00
CA MET A 1 3.07 9.55 11.80
C MET A 1 3.34 9.85 10.33
N PHE A 2 2.38 10.47 9.65
CA PHE A 2 2.50 10.98 8.27
C PHE A 2 1.63 12.24 8.18
N ASP A 3 1.98 13.29 8.92
CA ASP A 3 1.40 14.63 8.71
C ASP A 3 2.16 15.29 7.54
N VAL A 4 2.03 14.71 6.34
CA VAL A 4 2.57 15.34 5.13
C VAL A 4 1.51 16.34 4.66
N GLY A 5 1.63 17.57 5.14
CA GLY A 5 0.81 18.69 4.73
C GLY A 5 1.27 19.30 3.40
N PHE A 6 0.55 20.34 2.99
CA PHE A 6 0.90 21.09 1.77
C PHE A 6 2.33 21.65 1.84
N TRP A 7 2.79 22.02 3.04
CA TRP A 7 4.11 22.61 3.24
C TRP A 7 5.24 21.62 2.97
N GLU A 8 5.09 20.38 3.40
CA GLU A 8 6.05 19.29 3.17
C GLU A 8 6.18 19.00 1.67
N PHE A 9 5.06 18.95 0.93
CA PHE A 9 5.09 18.80 -0.52
C PHE A 9 5.77 19.98 -1.22
N ALA A 10 5.54 21.22 -0.77
CA ALA A 10 6.22 22.39 -1.31
C ALA A 10 7.73 22.32 -1.09
N LEU A 11 8.17 21.93 0.11
CA LEU A 11 9.59 21.76 0.44
C LEU A 11 10.25 20.67 -0.43
N ILE A 12 9.60 19.51 -0.57
CA ILE A 12 10.09 18.43 -1.45
C ILE A 12 10.16 18.92 -2.89
N GLY A 13 9.17 19.70 -3.35
CA GLY A 13 9.16 20.32 -4.67
C GLY A 13 10.36 21.24 -4.89
N ILE A 14 10.68 22.10 -3.92
CA ILE A 14 11.85 22.99 -3.97
C ILE A 14 13.14 22.17 -4.04
N ILE A 15 13.31 21.16 -3.18
CA ILE A 15 14.49 20.30 -3.18
C ILE A 15 14.63 19.57 -4.52
N ALA A 16 13.52 19.03 -5.05
CA ALA A 16 13.50 18.37 -6.35
C ALA A 16 13.89 19.32 -7.49
N LEU A 17 13.43 20.58 -7.46
CA LEU A 17 13.82 21.61 -8.43
C LEU A 17 15.31 21.93 -8.37
N ILE A 18 15.93 21.92 -7.19
CA ILE A 18 17.38 22.15 -7.04
C ILE A 18 18.18 20.97 -7.60
N ILE A 19 17.79 19.73 -7.27
CA ILE A 19 18.54 18.52 -7.65
C ILE A 19 18.39 18.23 -9.15
N VAL A 20 17.15 18.26 -9.64
CA VAL A 20 16.81 17.90 -11.02
C VAL A 20 16.96 19.09 -11.96
N GLY A 21 16.77 20.30 -11.44
CA GLY A 21 16.72 21.55 -12.20
C GLY A 21 15.28 21.92 -12.61
N PRO A 22 14.93 23.22 -12.59
CA PRO A 22 13.59 23.70 -12.90
C PRO A 22 13.17 23.47 -14.36
N GLU A 23 14.13 23.36 -15.29
CA GLU A 23 13.83 23.08 -16.70
C GLU A 23 13.49 21.60 -16.96
N ARG A 24 14.02 20.69 -16.13
CA ARG A 24 13.91 19.23 -16.36
C ARG A 24 12.76 18.60 -15.60
N MET A 25 12.46 19.09 -14.39
CA MET A 25 11.32 18.64 -13.57
C MET A 25 9.97 18.63 -14.32
N PRO A 26 9.55 19.70 -15.05
CA PRO A 26 8.28 19.70 -15.77
C PRO A 26 8.23 18.67 -16.89
N VAL A 27 9.36 18.35 -17.52
CA VAL A 27 9.44 17.30 -18.56
C VAL A 27 9.19 15.91 -17.94
N ILE A 28 9.80 15.63 -16.78
CA ILE A 28 9.61 14.37 -16.06
C ILE A 28 8.16 14.26 -15.56
N ALA A 29 7.62 15.33 -14.95
CA ALA A 29 6.24 15.37 -14.49
C ALA A 29 5.24 15.12 -15.63
N ARG A 30 5.45 15.73 -16.81
CA ARG A 30 4.63 15.49 -18.00
C ARG A 30 4.69 14.03 -18.47
N LYS A 31 5.89 13.44 -18.50
CA LYS A 31 6.05 12.03 -18.88
C LYS A 31 5.34 11.12 -17.89
N ALA A 32 5.62 11.27 -16.60
CA ALA A 32 4.98 10.50 -15.53
C ALA A 32 3.45 10.66 -15.57
N GLY A 33 2.95 11.90 -15.68
CA GLY A 33 1.53 12.19 -15.78
C GLY A 33 0.88 11.56 -17.02
N THR A 34 1.58 11.50 -18.16
CA THR A 34 1.09 10.82 -19.35
C THR A 34 0.99 9.30 -19.13
N TYR A 35 1.97 8.69 -18.47
CA TYR A 35 1.92 7.25 -18.15
C TYR A 35 0.79 6.93 -17.15
N ILE A 36 0.67 7.72 -16.08
CA ILE A 36 -0.41 7.58 -15.11
C ILE A 36 -1.77 7.79 -15.78
N GLY A 37 -1.89 8.79 -16.66
CA GLY A 37 -3.12 9.06 -17.41
C GLY A 37 -3.49 7.93 -18.37
N LYS A 38 -2.51 7.33 -19.05
CA LYS A 38 -2.71 6.15 -19.89
C LYS A 38 -3.17 4.94 -19.08
N ALA A 39 -2.53 4.67 -17.93
CA ALA A 39 -2.92 3.59 -17.04
C ALA A 39 -4.34 3.80 -16.50
N LYS A 40 -4.69 5.02 -16.07
CA LYS A 40 -6.05 5.36 -15.62
C LYS A 40 -7.09 5.13 -16.71
N ARG A 41 -6.80 5.57 -17.95
CA ARG A 41 -7.67 5.35 -19.11
C ARG A 41 -7.81 3.86 -19.44
N PHE A 42 -6.72 3.09 -19.35
CA PHE A 42 -6.77 1.65 -19.59
C PHE A 42 -7.65 0.94 -18.58
N ILE A 43 -7.55 1.28 -17.29
CA ILE A 43 -8.42 0.74 -16.23
C ILE A 43 -9.88 1.16 -16.48
N ALA A 44 -10.14 2.41 -16.87
CA ALA A 44 -11.48 2.89 -17.18
C ALA A 44 -12.10 2.15 -18.38
N ASN A 45 -11.34 1.97 -19.47
CA ASN A 45 -11.81 1.23 -20.64
C ASN A 45 -12.11 -0.24 -20.29
N ILE A 46 -11.27 -0.89 -19.47
CA ILE A 46 -11.53 -2.25 -19.00
C ILE A 46 -12.82 -2.29 -18.16
N GLN A 47 -13.06 -1.30 -17.31
CA GLN A 47 -14.29 -1.22 -16.53
C GLN A 47 -15.52 -1.05 -17.42
N ASP A 48 -15.44 -0.21 -18.45
CA ASP A 48 -16.52 0.03 -19.41
C ASP A 48 -16.80 -1.22 -20.25
N ASP A 49 -15.76 -1.87 -20.79
CA ASP A 49 -15.89 -3.10 -21.61
C ASP A 49 -16.40 -4.31 -20.79
N ILE A 50 -16.09 -4.38 -19.48
CA ILE A 50 -16.55 -5.46 -18.59
C ILE A 50 -17.99 -5.22 -18.09
N SER A 51 -18.43 -3.95 -17.99
CA SER A 51 -19.77 -3.61 -17.51
C SER A 51 -20.90 -4.06 -18.44
N ASP A 52 -20.60 -4.24 -19.72
CA ASP A 52 -21.57 -4.67 -20.72
C ASP A 52 -21.68 -6.22 -20.85
N GLU A 53 -20.76 -7.03 -20.29
CA GLU A 53 -20.79 -8.49 -20.47
C GLU A 53 -20.33 -9.39 -19.29
N PHE A 54 -19.71 -8.92 -18.19
CA PHE A 54 -19.13 -9.82 -17.16
C PHE A 54 -19.37 -9.46 -15.69
N GLU A 55 -19.73 -10.49 -14.90
CA GLU A 55 -19.89 -10.50 -13.44
C GLU A 55 -18.69 -9.85 -12.71
N MET A 56 -18.95 -8.77 -11.97
CA MET A 56 -17.98 -8.06 -11.10
C MET A 56 -17.25 -8.96 -10.08
N ASP A 57 -17.65 -10.21 -9.91
CA ASP A 57 -17.09 -11.15 -8.96
C ASP A 57 -15.71 -11.70 -9.38
N LYS A 58 -15.42 -11.87 -10.68
CA LYS A 58 -14.15 -12.48 -11.13
C LYS A 58 -12.96 -11.52 -11.08
N LEU A 59 -13.16 -10.23 -11.37
CA LEU A 59 -12.09 -9.23 -11.24
C LEU A 59 -11.82 -8.90 -9.77
N LYS A 60 -12.87 -8.83 -8.93
CA LYS A 60 -12.72 -8.80 -7.47
C LYS A 60 -11.96 -10.01 -6.97
N GLU A 61 -12.23 -11.21 -7.49
CA GLU A 61 -11.52 -12.43 -7.09
C GLU A 61 -10.05 -12.40 -7.49
N HIS A 62 -9.70 -11.88 -8.68
CA HIS A 62 -8.29 -11.75 -9.10
C HIS A 62 -7.54 -10.63 -8.39
N LEU A 63 -8.19 -9.49 -8.11
CA LEU A 63 -7.61 -8.41 -7.32
C LEU A 63 -7.44 -8.84 -5.86
N ASN A 64 -8.46 -9.50 -5.28
CA ASN A 64 -8.35 -10.13 -3.96
C ASN A 64 -7.29 -11.25 -3.97
N ALA A 65 -7.14 -12.02 -5.05
CA ALA A 65 -6.11 -13.04 -5.14
C ALA A 65 -4.71 -12.42 -5.26
N VAL A 66 -4.54 -11.27 -5.91
CA VAL A 66 -3.27 -10.52 -5.96
C VAL A 66 -2.96 -9.87 -4.62
N ASP A 67 -3.95 -9.28 -3.94
CA ASP A 67 -3.82 -8.79 -2.56
C ASP A 67 -3.51 -9.94 -1.59
N LYS A 68 -4.10 -11.12 -1.79
CA LYS A 68 -3.86 -12.35 -1.00
C LYS A 68 -2.53 -13.03 -1.37
N LYS A 69 -2.01 -12.84 -2.58
CA LYS A 69 -0.66 -13.26 -3.01
C LYS A 69 0.44 -12.36 -2.46
N SER A 70 0.10 -11.17 -1.97
CA SER A 70 0.90 -10.51 -0.95
C SER A 70 0.55 -11.19 0.37
N ASN A 71 1.41 -12.11 0.83
CA ASN A 71 1.17 -13.00 1.97
C ASN A 71 1.05 -12.29 3.34
N ILE A 72 0.58 -11.04 3.37
CA ILE A 72 0.47 -10.22 4.57
C ILE A 72 -0.59 -10.80 5.51
N LEU A 73 -1.74 -11.27 5.01
CA LEU A 73 -2.77 -11.85 5.88
C LEU A 73 -2.32 -13.15 6.56
N GLU A 74 -1.65 -14.03 5.81
CA GLU A 74 -1.19 -15.34 6.32
C GLU A 74 -0.05 -15.17 7.33
N ILE A 75 0.89 -14.26 7.06
CA ILE A 75 1.95 -13.90 8.00
C ILE A 75 1.39 -13.24 9.27
N PHE A 76 0.35 -12.40 9.17
CA PHE A 76 -0.25 -11.77 10.34
C PHE A 76 -0.99 -12.76 11.25
N ASP A 77 -1.66 -13.77 10.68
CA ASP A 77 -2.35 -14.80 11.47
C ASP A 77 -1.37 -15.74 12.18
N ASP A 78 -0.32 -16.20 11.49
CA ASP A 78 0.74 -17.02 12.09
C ASP A 78 1.53 -16.25 13.17
N THR A 79 1.77 -14.95 12.93
CA THR A 79 2.40 -14.06 13.91
C THR A 79 1.50 -13.82 15.12
N LYS A 80 0.18 -13.71 14.93
CA LYS A 80 -0.79 -13.49 16.02
C LYS A 80 -0.93 -14.71 16.93
N ASN A 81 -0.88 -15.92 16.39
CA ASN A 81 -0.90 -17.15 17.18
C ASN A 81 0.40 -17.31 17.98
N THR A 82 1.55 -17.11 17.33
CA THR A 82 2.88 -17.17 18.00
C THR A 82 3.03 -16.11 19.10
N LEU A 83 2.52 -14.88 18.87
CA LEU A 83 2.53 -13.82 19.88
C LEU A 83 1.58 -14.10 21.04
N SER A 84 0.46 -14.80 20.81
CA SER A 84 -0.47 -15.18 21.87
C SER A 84 0.13 -16.26 22.78
N ASP A 85 0.83 -17.24 22.21
CA ASP A 85 1.54 -18.27 22.96
C ASP A 85 2.73 -17.72 23.73
N ALA A 86 3.49 -16.80 23.11
CA ALA A 86 4.53 -16.04 23.79
C ALA A 86 3.94 -15.19 24.93
N LYS A 87 2.79 -14.55 24.72
CA LYS A 87 2.15 -13.73 25.76
C LYS A 87 1.63 -14.58 26.93
N ASN A 88 1.09 -15.77 26.66
CA ASN A 88 0.61 -16.68 27.69
C ASN A 88 1.78 -17.26 28.51
N THR A 89 2.85 -17.70 27.85
CA THR A 89 4.07 -18.19 28.54
C THR A 89 4.74 -17.09 29.36
N LEU A 90 4.80 -15.85 28.85
CA LEU A 90 5.31 -14.70 29.60
C LEU A 90 4.41 -14.35 30.80
N ASN A 91 3.09 -14.46 30.67
CA ASN A 91 2.16 -14.27 31.78
C ASN A 91 2.30 -15.37 32.84
N ASP A 92 2.50 -16.62 32.42
CA ASP A 92 2.69 -17.76 33.33
C ASP A 92 4.02 -17.63 34.09
N ILE A 93 5.10 -17.21 33.42
CA ILE A 93 6.39 -16.92 34.04
C ILE A 93 6.27 -15.73 35.01
N LYS A 94 5.55 -14.67 34.62
CA LYS A 94 5.35 -13.49 35.46
C LYS A 94 4.52 -13.81 36.72
N ASN A 95 3.44 -14.56 36.57
CA ASN A 95 2.58 -14.95 37.71
C ASN A 95 3.27 -15.89 38.69
N ASN A 96 4.24 -16.68 38.23
CA ASN A 96 5.00 -17.61 39.08
C ASN A 96 6.25 -16.95 39.71
N THR A 97 6.75 -15.86 39.12
CA THR A 97 7.89 -15.09 39.66
C THR A 97 7.45 -14.08 40.73
N ASP A 98 6.20 -13.61 40.70
CA ASP A 98 5.62 -12.71 41.72
C ASP A 98 5.19 -13.45 43.03
N GLN A 99 5.35 -14.79 43.13
CA GLN A 99 5.00 -15.60 44.32
C GLN A 99 6.20 -16.08 45.18
N LYS A 100 7.38 -15.46 45.05
CA LYS A 100 8.54 -15.75 45.92
C LYS A 100 9.15 -14.48 46.49
#